data_AF-A0A069RHL8-F1
#
_entry.id   AF-A0A069RHL8-F1
#
_cell.length_a   1.000
_cell.length_b   1.000
_cell.length_c   1.000
_cell.angle_alpha   90.00
_cell.angle_beta   90.00
_cell.angle_gamma   90.00
#
_symmetry.space_group_name_H-M   'P 1'
#
loop_
_entity.id
_entity.type
_entity.pdbx_description
1 polymer ?
#
loop_
_entity_poly.entity_id
_entity_poly.type
_entity_poly.pdbx_seq_one_letter_code
_entity_poly.pdbx_strand_id
1 'polypeptide(L)'
;MAKKYYAVRSGRKTGVFENWNACKEQIHGYSGAVYKSFESYEDACAFVEGQKKKKIEIDGSSTVRAYVDGSYFKEEGKYSYGCVIIHDGKEVRLKGVGTNEDYAAMRNVAGELLGAMEAVKWAHGNGHESIIIYHDYEGIERWANGSWKANKEGTMEYVEFIKKYRKHIDIDFEKVAAHSGDFYNDEADRLAKQALIECVNGAVCEEKKSQRKIDVFNKIMDAADRTKNHISFTFKDYTISESKLKKFVKESWVMDGNDKDSIDIINLNVDIESSKLEWSVKDTSGEMHSFEMEI
;
A
#
# COMPACT_ATOMS: atom_id res chain seq x y z
N MET A 1 19.20 -9.31 26.29
CA MET A 1 17.75 -9.05 26.51
C MET A 1 17.58 -7.57 26.81
N ALA A 2 16.70 -6.86 26.12
CA ALA A 2 16.40 -5.46 26.44
C ALA A 2 15.83 -5.36 27.87
N LYS A 3 16.27 -4.34 28.63
CA LYS A 3 15.77 -4.08 29.99
C LYS A 3 14.28 -3.73 29.89
N LYS A 4 13.43 -4.40 30.67
CA LYS A 4 11.98 -4.14 30.73
C LYS A 4 11.62 -3.57 32.09
N TYR A 5 10.67 -2.65 32.09
CA TYR A 5 10.06 -2.08 33.28
C TYR A 5 8.65 -2.62 33.41
N TYR A 6 8.23 -3.00 34.61
CA TYR A 6 6.92 -3.58 34.89
C TYR A 6 6.16 -2.62 35.78
N ALA A 7 5.12 -2.01 35.25
CA ALA A 7 4.30 -1.04 35.96
C ALA A 7 3.07 -1.73 36.54
N VAL A 8 2.80 -1.53 37.83
CA VAL A 8 1.60 -2.01 38.52
C VAL A 8 0.77 -0.79 38.92
N ARG A 9 -0.38 -0.62 38.28
CA ARG A 9 -1.37 0.44 38.58
C ARG A 9 -2.39 -0.02 39.62
N SER A 10 -2.68 -1.32 39.67
CA SER A 10 -3.51 -1.94 40.70
C SER A 10 -2.90 -3.29 41.09
N GLY A 11 -2.66 -3.47 42.39
CA GLY A 11 -1.97 -4.63 42.96
C GLY A 11 -1.69 -4.41 44.45
N ARG A 12 -0.97 -5.35 45.09
CA ARG A 12 -0.54 -5.22 46.51
C ARG A 12 0.33 -3.98 46.74
N LYS A 13 1.26 -3.72 45.82
CA LYS A 13 2.08 -2.52 45.78
C LYS A 13 2.08 -1.97 44.36
N THR A 14 1.71 -0.71 44.21
CA THR A 14 1.77 0.02 42.95
C THR A 14 3.18 0.59 42.74
N GLY A 15 3.55 0.85 41.49
CA GLY A 15 4.88 1.36 41.13
C GLY A 15 5.49 0.65 39.94
N VAL A 16 6.71 1.07 39.60
CA VAL A 16 7.51 0.48 38.53
C VAL A 16 8.55 -0.47 39.13
N PHE A 17 8.62 -1.67 38.59
CA PHE A 17 9.54 -2.73 39.00
C PHE A 17 10.48 -3.06 37.83
N GLU A 18 11.76 -3.30 38.10
CA GLU A 18 12.74 -3.61 37.04
C GLU A 18 12.79 -5.10 36.67
N ASN A 19 12.03 -5.95 37.35
CA ASN A 19 11.99 -7.38 37.09
C ASN A 19 10.60 -7.98 37.28
N TRP A 20 10.34 -9.07 36.53
CA TRP A 20 9.04 -9.74 36.54
C TRP A 20 8.70 -10.37 37.89
N ASN A 21 9.67 -10.92 38.63
CA ASN A 21 9.40 -11.58 39.90
C ASN A 21 8.86 -10.58 40.93
N ALA A 22 9.48 -9.42 41.07
CA ALA A 22 9.04 -8.35 41.94
C ALA A 22 7.64 -7.84 41.55
N CYS A 23 7.36 -7.69 40.25
CA CYS A 23 6.02 -7.35 39.76
C CYS A 23 5.00 -8.44 40.07
N LYS A 24 5.35 -9.72 39.82
CA LYS A 24 4.49 -10.89 40.01
C LYS A 24 4.04 -11.02 41.45
N GLU A 25 4.93 -10.78 42.41
CA GLU A 25 4.60 -10.75 43.84
C GLU A 25 3.50 -9.73 44.16
N GLN A 26 3.43 -8.62 43.42
CA GLN A 26 2.41 -7.59 43.66
C GLN A 26 1.05 -7.93 43.05
N ILE A 27 1.00 -8.73 41.98
CA ILE A 27 -0.24 -9.00 41.24
C ILE A 27 -0.80 -10.40 41.46
N HIS A 28 0.03 -11.37 41.84
CA HIS A 28 -0.36 -12.79 41.86
C HIS A 28 -1.38 -13.08 42.97
N GLY A 29 -2.58 -13.51 42.60
CA GLY A 29 -3.69 -13.73 43.54
C GLY A 29 -4.36 -12.44 44.02
N TYR A 30 -4.08 -11.29 43.42
CA TYR A 30 -4.76 -10.03 43.68
C TYR A 30 -5.89 -9.84 42.65
N SER A 31 -7.14 -9.80 43.11
CA SER A 31 -8.31 -9.62 42.23
C SER A 31 -8.31 -8.21 41.64
N GLY A 32 -8.46 -8.09 40.31
CA GLY A 32 -8.47 -6.79 39.63
C GLY A 32 -7.09 -6.13 39.49
N ALA A 33 -6.01 -6.92 39.47
CA ALA A 33 -4.68 -6.39 39.22
C ALA A 33 -4.57 -5.76 37.81
N VAL A 34 -4.00 -4.56 37.73
CA VAL A 34 -3.77 -3.83 36.48
C VAL A 34 -2.28 -3.58 36.38
N TYR A 35 -1.64 -4.23 35.41
CA TYR A 35 -0.20 -4.15 35.21
C TYR A 35 0.15 -4.25 33.73
N LYS A 36 1.32 -3.71 33.37
CA LYS A 36 1.85 -3.75 31.99
C LYS A 36 3.38 -3.63 32.02
N SER A 37 4.05 -4.23 31.03
CA SER A 37 5.50 -4.06 30.83
C SER A 37 5.79 -3.00 29.76
N PHE A 38 6.84 -2.23 29.96
CA PHE A 38 7.30 -1.13 29.11
C PHE A 38 8.80 -1.25 28.83
N GLU A 39 9.24 -0.65 27.73
CA GLU A 39 10.66 -0.55 27.36
C GLU A 39 11.31 0.73 27.94
N SER A 40 10.49 1.76 28.21
CA SER A 40 10.89 3.02 28.86
C SER A 40 10.43 3.05 30.34
N TYR A 41 11.28 3.60 31.20
CA TYR A 41 10.93 3.82 32.61
C TYR A 41 9.89 4.93 32.76
N GLU A 42 9.99 5.96 31.92
CA GLU A 42 9.08 7.10 31.86
C GLU A 42 7.66 6.65 31.51
N ASP A 43 7.50 5.84 30.47
CA ASP A 43 6.19 5.25 30.09
C ASP A 43 5.61 4.39 31.22
N ALA A 44 6.47 3.64 31.93
CA ALA A 44 6.07 2.83 33.06
C ALA A 44 5.56 3.69 34.23
N CYS A 45 6.25 4.80 34.54
CA CYS A 45 5.82 5.76 35.56
C CYS A 45 4.48 6.41 35.19
N ALA A 46 4.34 6.88 33.95
CA ALA A 46 3.10 7.50 33.46
C ALA A 46 1.89 6.55 33.58
N PHE A 47 2.09 5.24 33.31
CA PHE A 47 1.05 4.23 33.50
C PHE A 47 0.62 4.06 34.97
N VAL A 48 1.57 4.10 35.92
CA VAL A 48 1.27 3.99 37.35
C VAL A 48 0.52 5.22 37.85
N GLU A 49 0.95 6.41 37.44
CA GLU A 49 0.36 7.69 37.87
C GLU A 49 -1.05 7.92 37.31
N GLY A 50 -1.50 7.08 36.37
CA GLY A 50 -2.80 7.22 35.74
C GLY A 50 -2.89 8.49 34.88
N GLN A 51 -1.73 9.08 34.52
CA GLN A 51 -1.69 10.18 33.57
C GLN A 51 -2.27 9.68 32.26
N LYS A 52 -3.45 10.19 31.89
CA LYS A 52 -3.91 10.08 30.51
C LYS A 52 -2.86 10.81 29.68
N LYS A 53 -2.35 10.18 28.61
CA LYS A 53 -1.57 10.90 27.61
C LYS A 53 -2.32 12.18 27.27
N LYS A 54 -1.62 13.31 27.29
CA LYS A 54 -2.20 14.61 26.90
C LYS A 54 -2.73 14.41 25.49
N LYS A 55 -4.05 14.47 25.31
CA LYS A 55 -4.64 14.48 23.96
C LYS A 55 -4.08 15.69 23.24
N ILE A 56 -3.69 15.52 21.99
CA ILE A 56 -3.28 16.66 21.16
C ILE A 56 -4.54 17.50 20.94
N GLU A 57 -4.52 18.74 21.42
CA GLU A 57 -5.59 19.70 21.14
C GLU A 57 -5.37 20.25 19.74
N ILE A 58 -6.45 20.41 18.98
CA ILE A 58 -6.38 20.97 17.62
C ILE A 58 -6.10 22.47 17.75
N ASP A 59 -4.83 22.85 17.66
CA ASP A 59 -4.44 24.22 17.38
C ASP A 59 -4.39 24.40 15.85
N GLY A 60 -5.15 25.36 15.34
CA GLY A 60 -5.44 25.45 13.90
C GLY A 60 -4.22 25.64 12.97
N SER A 61 -3.00 25.82 13.49
CA SER A 61 -1.78 26.09 12.71
C SER A 61 -0.76 24.95 12.67
N SER A 62 -0.75 24.03 13.64
CA SER A 62 0.35 23.05 13.82
C SER A 62 -0.14 21.60 13.77
N THR A 63 -1.42 21.38 14.09
CA THR A 63 -2.03 20.06 14.15
C THR A 63 -2.73 19.68 12.85
N VAL A 64 -2.44 18.47 12.37
CA VAL A 64 -3.09 17.87 11.19
C VAL A 64 -4.14 16.85 11.64
N ARG A 65 -5.29 16.82 10.97
CA ARG A 65 -6.28 15.75 11.15
C ARG A 65 -6.24 14.83 9.95
N ALA A 66 -6.17 13.52 10.16
CA ALA A 66 -6.19 12.56 9.07
C ALA A 66 -7.22 11.47 9.33
N TYR A 67 -8.18 11.31 8.44
CA TYR A 67 -9.13 10.20 8.44
C TYR A 67 -8.56 9.08 7.58
N VAL A 68 -8.55 7.87 8.10
CA VAL A 68 -7.98 6.71 7.40
C VAL A 68 -8.97 5.56 7.39
N ASP A 69 -9.04 4.87 6.26
CA ASP A 69 -9.83 3.66 6.11
C ASP A 69 -9.11 2.69 5.15
N GLY A 70 -9.45 1.40 5.23
CA GLY A 70 -8.88 0.32 4.46
C GLY A 70 -9.95 -0.54 3.78
N SER A 71 -9.66 -0.95 2.55
CA SER A 71 -10.51 -1.89 1.80
C SER A 71 -9.69 -3.07 1.29
N TYR A 72 -10.31 -4.24 1.21
CA TYR A 72 -9.68 -5.49 0.77
C TYR A 72 -10.48 -6.16 -0.34
N PHE A 73 -9.78 -6.67 -1.34
CA PHE A 73 -10.33 -7.43 -2.45
C PHE A 73 -9.85 -8.89 -2.38
N LYS A 74 -10.78 -9.79 -2.07
CA LYS A 74 -10.48 -11.18 -1.73
C LYS A 74 -9.96 -11.99 -2.91
N GLU A 75 -10.46 -11.73 -4.11
CA GLU A 75 -10.09 -12.48 -5.32
C GLU A 75 -8.63 -12.31 -5.71
N GLU A 76 -8.07 -11.10 -5.52
CA GLU A 76 -6.69 -10.77 -5.90
C GLU A 76 -5.71 -10.78 -4.72
N GLY A 77 -6.20 -10.98 -3.48
CA GLY A 77 -5.37 -10.84 -2.29
C GLY A 77 -4.83 -9.42 -2.08
N LYS A 78 -5.48 -8.38 -2.65
CA LYS A 78 -5.01 -6.99 -2.61
C LYS A 78 -5.77 -6.19 -1.55
N TYR A 79 -5.06 -5.30 -0.87
CA TYR A 79 -5.67 -4.32 0.03
C TYR A 79 -5.32 -2.91 -0.42
N SER A 80 -6.07 -1.94 0.06
CA SER A 80 -5.91 -0.53 -0.28
C SER A 80 -6.21 0.34 0.90
N TYR A 81 -5.71 1.57 0.86
CA TYR A 81 -6.01 2.59 1.83
C TYR A 81 -6.63 3.81 1.16
N GLY A 82 -7.48 4.48 1.91
CA GLY A 82 -7.95 5.83 1.64
C GLY A 82 -7.60 6.70 2.83
N CYS A 83 -7.16 7.92 2.55
CA CYS A 83 -6.84 8.88 3.59
C CYS A 83 -7.27 10.29 3.19
N VAL A 84 -7.96 10.98 4.10
CA VAL A 84 -8.33 12.39 3.96
C VAL A 84 -7.63 13.19 5.04
N ILE A 85 -6.71 14.05 4.62
CA ILE A 85 -5.92 14.91 5.50
C ILE A 85 -6.49 16.32 5.46
N ILE A 86 -6.72 16.91 6.63
CA ILE A 86 -7.32 18.23 6.79
C ILE A 86 -6.37 19.08 7.62
N HIS A 87 -5.95 20.20 7.04
CA HIS A 87 -5.11 21.19 7.70
C HIS A 87 -5.38 22.59 7.14
N ASP A 88 -5.52 23.59 8.01
CA ASP A 88 -5.75 25.00 7.65
C ASP A 88 -6.87 25.20 6.59
N GLY A 89 -8.00 24.51 6.76
CA GLY A 89 -9.14 24.56 5.84
C GLY A 89 -8.91 23.91 4.47
N LYS A 90 -7.76 23.29 4.24
CA LYS A 90 -7.44 22.52 3.02
C LYS A 90 -7.63 21.03 3.25
N GLU A 91 -8.08 20.36 2.20
CA GLU A 91 -8.25 18.91 2.16
C GLU A 91 -7.26 18.30 1.17
N VAL A 92 -6.54 17.27 1.61
CA VAL A 92 -5.67 16.45 0.78
C VAL A 92 -6.18 15.02 0.81
N ARG A 93 -6.33 14.42 -0.36
CA ARG A 93 -6.86 13.06 -0.51
C ARG A 93 -5.73 12.16 -1.01
N LEU A 94 -5.40 11.15 -0.22
CA LEU A 94 -4.42 10.13 -0.57
C LEU A 94 -5.14 8.79 -0.70
N LYS A 95 -4.69 7.99 -1.66
CA LYS A 95 -5.19 6.63 -1.86
C LYS A 95 -4.11 5.79 -2.51
N GLY A 96 -4.13 4.49 -2.25
CA GLY A 96 -3.17 3.57 -2.86
C GLY A 96 -3.50 2.12 -2.58
N VAL A 97 -2.85 1.23 -3.31
CA VAL A 97 -2.98 -0.22 -3.18
C VAL A 97 -1.69 -0.77 -2.57
N GLY A 98 -1.84 -1.59 -1.53
CA GLY A 98 -0.73 -2.33 -0.94
C GLY A 98 -0.52 -3.67 -1.65
N THR A 99 0.74 -4.00 -1.88
CA THR A 99 1.16 -5.24 -2.57
C THR A 99 1.83 -6.24 -1.63
N ASN A 100 2.06 -5.89 -0.36
CA ASN A 100 2.71 -6.78 0.60
C ASN A 100 1.77 -7.92 1.03
N GLU A 101 2.13 -9.16 0.67
CA GLU A 101 1.32 -10.36 0.94
C GLU A 101 1.09 -10.64 2.44
N ASP A 102 2.05 -10.32 3.30
CA ASP A 102 1.92 -10.51 4.75
C ASP A 102 0.90 -9.55 5.37
N TYR A 103 0.75 -8.37 4.76
CA TYR A 103 -0.29 -7.41 5.09
C TYR A 103 -1.63 -7.84 4.50
N ALA A 104 -1.68 -8.42 3.29
CA ALA A 104 -2.92 -8.89 2.69
C ALA A 104 -3.68 -9.90 3.58
N ALA A 105 -2.98 -10.74 4.34
CA ALA A 105 -3.57 -11.65 5.31
C ALA A 105 -4.35 -10.93 6.44
N MET A 106 -4.10 -9.63 6.65
CA MET A 106 -4.81 -8.77 7.61
C MET A 106 -6.05 -8.10 7.02
N ARG A 107 -6.33 -8.28 5.71
CA ARG A 107 -7.48 -7.73 4.99
C ARG A 107 -7.59 -6.21 5.14
N ASN A 108 -8.75 -5.67 5.49
CA ASN A 108 -9.00 -4.22 5.63
C ASN A 108 -8.02 -3.57 6.61
N VAL A 109 -7.65 -4.29 7.68
CA VAL A 109 -6.73 -3.78 8.71
C VAL A 109 -5.37 -3.41 8.09
N ALA A 110 -4.91 -4.13 7.07
CA ALA A 110 -3.67 -3.75 6.40
C ALA A 110 -3.78 -2.44 5.61
N GLY A 111 -4.94 -2.19 5.00
CA GLY A 111 -5.26 -0.91 4.38
C GLY A 111 -5.26 0.22 5.39
N GLU A 112 -5.92 0.02 6.52
CA GLU A 112 -5.97 1.01 7.59
C GLU A 112 -4.59 1.34 8.18
N LEU A 113 -3.76 0.31 8.44
CA LEU A 113 -2.38 0.51 8.89
C LEU A 113 -1.54 1.29 7.87
N LEU A 114 -1.66 0.92 6.59
CA LEU A 114 -0.96 1.61 5.51
C LEU A 114 -1.43 3.07 5.39
N GLY A 115 -2.74 3.33 5.46
CA GLY A 115 -3.30 4.68 5.46
C GLY A 115 -2.80 5.53 6.62
N ALA A 116 -2.75 4.96 7.83
CA ALA A 116 -2.18 5.64 9.00
C ALA A 116 -0.68 5.98 8.80
N MET A 117 0.10 5.06 8.22
CA MET A 117 1.52 5.30 7.95
C MET A 117 1.72 6.41 6.91
N GLU A 118 0.94 6.39 5.82
CA GLU A 118 1.02 7.42 4.77
C GLU A 118 0.58 8.79 5.29
N ALA A 119 -0.43 8.85 6.16
CA ALA A 119 -0.84 10.09 6.83
C ALA A 119 0.30 10.70 7.67
N VAL A 120 0.99 9.87 8.46
CA VAL A 120 2.14 10.31 9.26
C VAL A 120 3.30 10.78 8.39
N LYS A 121 3.62 10.03 7.31
CA LYS A 121 4.67 10.43 6.35
C LYS A 121 4.34 11.78 5.73
N TRP A 122 3.09 11.97 5.31
CA TRP A 122 2.64 13.23 4.74
C TRP A 122 2.79 14.37 5.74
N ALA A 123 2.32 14.19 6.98
CA ALA A 123 2.40 15.24 8.00
C ALA A 123 3.85 15.63 8.32
N HIS A 124 4.72 14.64 8.52
CA HIS A 124 6.15 14.87 8.74
C HIS A 124 6.83 15.54 7.53
N GLY A 125 6.54 15.08 6.32
CA GLY A 125 7.14 15.61 5.08
C GLY A 125 6.73 17.05 4.77
N ASN A 126 5.56 17.49 5.26
CA ASN A 126 5.08 18.86 5.15
C ASN A 126 5.45 19.74 6.37
N GLY A 127 6.23 19.21 7.31
CA GLY A 127 6.77 19.97 8.44
C GLY A 127 5.75 20.27 9.55
N HIS A 128 4.69 19.46 9.68
CA HIS A 128 3.72 19.61 10.76
C HIS A 128 4.25 19.03 12.08
N GLU A 129 3.89 19.67 13.19
CA GLU A 129 4.37 19.31 14.53
C GLU A 129 3.58 18.14 15.14
N SER A 130 2.31 17.99 14.74
CA SER A 130 1.43 16.96 15.27
C SER A 130 0.39 16.46 14.26
N ILE A 131 -0.07 15.23 14.45
CA ILE A 131 -1.13 14.59 13.68
C ILE A 131 -2.08 13.80 14.59
N ILE A 132 -3.38 13.96 14.36
CA ILE A 132 -4.45 13.16 14.96
C ILE A 132 -5.06 12.28 13.87
N ILE A 133 -4.96 10.96 14.05
CA ILE A 133 -5.45 9.97 13.10
C ILE A 133 -6.80 9.46 13.55
N TYR A 134 -7.83 9.72 12.76
CA TYR A 134 -9.20 9.25 12.94
C TYR A 134 -9.38 7.91 12.24
N HIS A 135 -9.84 6.91 12.98
CA HIS A 135 -9.96 5.54 12.48
C HIS A 135 -11.12 4.79 13.14
N ASP A 136 -11.60 3.72 12.53
CA ASP A 136 -12.70 2.91 13.05
C ASP A 136 -12.23 1.64 13.80
N TYR A 137 -11.03 1.13 13.48
CA TYR A 137 -10.47 -0.05 14.13
C TYR A 137 -9.56 0.27 15.31
N GLU A 138 -9.95 -0.19 16.49
CA GLU A 138 -9.21 0.04 17.74
C GLU A 138 -7.74 -0.46 17.72
N GLY A 139 -7.41 -1.41 16.85
CA GLY A 139 -6.05 -1.96 16.78
C GLY A 139 -4.99 -0.94 16.37
N ILE A 140 -5.33 0.04 15.52
CA ILE A 140 -4.39 1.08 15.06
C ILE A 140 -3.78 1.82 16.25
N GLU A 141 -4.65 2.39 17.09
CA GLU A 141 -4.24 3.09 18.32
C GLU A 141 -3.53 2.14 19.30
N ARG A 142 -4.10 0.95 19.54
CA ARG A 142 -3.61 0.06 20.60
C ARG A 142 -2.24 -0.51 20.30
N TRP A 143 -1.90 -0.80 19.04
CA TRP A 143 -0.55 -1.19 18.65
C TRP A 143 0.41 -0.01 18.73
N ALA A 144 0.04 1.15 18.20
CA ALA A 144 0.84 2.37 18.26
C ALA A 144 1.20 2.80 19.70
N ASN A 145 0.30 2.56 20.66
CA ASN A 145 0.51 2.83 22.08
C ASN A 145 1.10 1.64 22.87
N GLY A 146 1.45 0.55 22.20
CA GLY A 146 2.01 -0.65 22.81
C GLY A 146 1.06 -1.34 23.80
N SER A 147 -0.23 -1.03 23.77
CA SER A 147 -1.27 -1.67 24.59
C SER A 147 -1.61 -3.05 24.10
N TRP A 148 -1.45 -3.30 22.80
CA TRP A 148 -1.52 -4.62 22.21
C TRP A 148 -0.15 -5.09 21.74
N LYS A 149 0.09 -6.40 21.89
CA LYS A 149 1.31 -7.04 21.38
C LYS A 149 1.16 -7.28 19.88
N ALA A 150 2.07 -6.73 19.08
CA ALA A 150 2.22 -7.06 17.68
C ALA A 150 2.90 -8.43 17.55
N ASN A 151 2.30 -9.34 16.77
CA ASN A 151 2.83 -10.69 16.55
C ASN A 151 2.97 -11.04 15.06
N LYS A 152 2.42 -10.22 14.16
CA LYS A 152 2.56 -10.36 12.71
C LYS A 152 3.60 -9.37 12.20
N GLU A 153 4.32 -9.72 11.13
CA GLU A 153 5.33 -8.87 10.50
C GLU A 153 4.81 -7.45 10.25
N GLY A 154 3.67 -7.31 9.55
CA GLY A 154 3.09 -5.98 9.30
C GLY A 154 2.68 -5.19 10.54
N THR A 155 2.19 -5.85 11.59
CA THR A 155 1.91 -5.16 12.88
C THR A 155 3.19 -4.72 13.59
N MET A 156 4.28 -5.49 13.46
CA MET A 156 5.56 -5.16 14.09
C MET A 156 6.22 -4.00 13.36
N GLU A 157 6.21 -4.01 12.02
CA GLU A 157 6.67 -2.91 11.19
C GLU A 157 5.90 -1.62 11.47
N TYR A 158 4.57 -1.69 11.57
CA TYR A 158 3.75 -0.53 11.94
C TYR A 158 4.15 0.06 13.30
N VAL A 159 4.37 -0.78 14.32
CA VAL A 159 4.80 -0.33 15.64
C VAL A 159 6.16 0.34 15.59
N GLU A 160 7.13 -0.25 14.90
CA GLU A 160 8.47 0.33 14.75
C GLU A 160 8.46 1.62 13.93
N PHE A 161 7.60 1.69 12.90
CA PHE A 161 7.35 2.90 12.14
C PHE A 161 6.83 4.03 13.05
N ILE A 162 5.76 3.78 13.82
CA ILE A 162 5.20 4.80 14.72
C ILE A 162 6.22 5.22 15.78
N LYS A 163 6.95 4.28 16.38
CA LYS A 163 8.02 4.59 17.34
C LYS A 163 9.11 5.49 16.73
N LYS A 164 9.48 5.25 15.46
CA LYS A 164 10.46 6.08 14.75
C LYS A 164 9.94 7.51 14.56
N TYR A 165 8.72 7.68 14.07
CA TYR A 165 8.16 9.01 13.77
C TYR A 165 7.77 9.80 15.02
N ARG A 166 7.38 9.14 16.12
CA ARG A 166 7.13 9.80 17.41
C ARG A 166 8.31 10.58 17.98
N LYS A 167 9.52 10.40 17.44
CA LYS A 167 10.69 11.22 17.80
C LYS A 167 10.72 12.58 17.10
N HIS A 168 9.87 12.78 16.09
CA HIS A 168 9.91 13.92 15.18
C HIS A 168 8.56 14.63 15.05
N ILE A 169 7.44 13.92 15.26
CA ILE A 169 6.08 14.44 15.17
C ILE A 169 5.24 13.81 16.28
N ASP A 170 4.37 14.59 16.90
CA ASP A 170 3.42 14.08 17.88
C ASP A 170 2.27 13.35 17.18
N ILE A 171 2.05 12.07 17.54
CA ILE A 171 1.06 11.21 16.89
C ILE A 171 0.02 10.73 17.91
N ASP A 172 -1.21 11.19 17.71
CA ASP A 172 -2.38 10.79 18.49
C ASP A 172 -3.47 10.15 17.62
N PHE A 173 -4.42 9.48 18.26
CA PHE A 173 -5.45 8.70 17.59
C PHE A 173 -6.83 9.00 18.18
N GLU A 174 -7.84 9.11 17.31
CA GLU A 174 -9.23 9.27 17.70
C GLU A 174 -10.07 8.17 17.05
N LYS A 175 -10.69 7.34 17.89
CA LYS A 175 -11.62 6.34 17.37
C LYS A 175 -12.94 6.99 16.96
N VAL A 176 -13.32 6.79 15.70
CA VAL A 176 -14.64 7.14 15.17
C VAL A 176 -15.48 5.88 15.00
N ALA A 177 -16.81 6.02 15.04
CA ALA A 177 -17.69 4.90 14.76
C ALA A 177 -17.81 4.71 13.24
N ALA A 178 -17.57 3.48 12.76
CA ALA A 178 -17.82 3.13 11.37
C ALA A 178 -19.28 3.44 11.00
N HIS A 179 -19.49 4.03 9.81
CA HIS A 179 -20.81 4.39 9.29
C HIS A 179 -21.64 5.31 10.21
N SER A 180 -20.96 6.17 10.98
CA SER A 180 -21.61 7.15 11.86
C SER A 180 -22.13 8.40 11.15
N GLY A 181 -21.91 8.52 9.83
CA GLY A 181 -22.21 9.72 9.05
C GLY A 181 -21.16 10.82 9.19
N ASP A 182 -19.96 10.48 9.67
CA ASP A 182 -18.80 11.38 9.55
C ASP A 182 -18.38 11.42 8.08
N PHE A 183 -18.60 12.58 7.46
CA PHE A 183 -18.31 12.83 6.05
C PHE A 183 -16.89 12.44 5.65
N TYR A 184 -15.89 12.68 6.51
CA TYR A 184 -14.49 12.42 6.19
C TYR A 184 -14.11 10.96 6.35
N ASN A 185 -14.74 10.25 7.28
CA ASN A 185 -14.59 8.80 7.38
C ASN A 185 -15.20 8.10 6.14
N ASP A 186 -16.42 8.49 5.76
CA ASP A 186 -17.09 7.93 4.58
C ASP A 186 -16.33 8.25 3.28
N GLU A 187 -15.69 9.42 3.20
CA GLU A 187 -14.81 9.77 2.08
C GLU A 187 -13.52 8.93 2.07
N ALA A 188 -12.93 8.62 3.23
CA ALA A 188 -11.78 7.73 3.32
C ALA A 188 -12.13 6.29 2.85
N ASP A 189 -13.27 5.75 3.28
CA ASP A 189 -13.81 4.45 2.79
C ASP A 189 -13.97 4.46 1.26
N ARG A 190 -14.58 5.52 0.73
CA ARG A 190 -14.79 5.69 -0.71
C ARG A 190 -13.47 5.72 -1.48
N LEU A 191 -12.46 6.42 -0.97
CA LEU A 191 -11.13 6.50 -1.57
C LEU A 191 -10.43 5.14 -1.59
N ALA A 192 -10.52 4.37 -0.50
CA ALA A 192 -9.95 3.03 -0.42
C ALA A 192 -10.57 2.10 -1.48
N LYS A 193 -11.91 2.06 -1.55
CA LYS A 193 -12.64 1.29 -2.57
C LYS A 193 -12.29 1.72 -3.99
N GLN A 194 -12.20 3.03 -4.22
CA GLN A 194 -11.83 3.58 -5.52
C GLN A 194 -10.43 3.14 -5.95
N ALA A 195 -9.45 3.11 -5.05
CA ALA A 195 -8.09 2.66 -5.37
C ALA A 195 -8.05 1.21 -5.85
N LEU A 196 -8.82 0.32 -5.22
CA LEU A 196 -8.94 -1.07 -5.69
C LEU A 196 -9.59 -1.17 -7.06
N ILE A 197 -10.68 -0.44 -7.29
CA ILE A 197 -11.39 -0.45 -8.58
C ILE A 197 -10.48 0.06 -9.70
N GLU A 198 -9.73 1.14 -9.46
CA GLU A 198 -8.78 1.68 -10.45
C GLU A 198 -7.64 0.70 -10.76
N CYS A 199 -7.14 -0.01 -9.74
CA CYS A 199 -6.12 -1.04 -9.93
C CYS A 199 -6.64 -2.23 -10.75
N VAL A 200 -7.82 -2.75 -10.41
CA VAL A 200 -8.45 -3.87 -11.14
C VAL A 200 -8.80 -3.45 -12.56
N ASN A 201 -9.39 -2.28 -12.76
CA ASN A 201 -9.70 -1.78 -14.10
C ASN A 201 -8.44 -1.55 -14.94
N GLY A 202 -7.36 -1.04 -14.33
CA GLY A 202 -6.06 -0.91 -14.98
C GLY A 202 -5.54 -2.26 -15.48
N ALA A 203 -5.53 -3.28 -14.61
CA ALA A 203 -5.10 -4.63 -14.96
C ALA A 203 -5.97 -5.25 -16.06
N VAL A 204 -7.30 -5.15 -15.95
CA VAL A 204 -8.24 -5.66 -16.97
C VAL A 204 -8.08 -4.92 -18.30
N CYS A 205 -7.78 -3.62 -18.28
CA CYS A 205 -7.49 -2.86 -19.49
C CYS A 205 -6.20 -3.33 -20.18
N GLU A 206 -5.14 -3.58 -19.41
CA GLU A 206 -3.88 -4.11 -19.94
C GLU A 206 -4.04 -5.54 -20.49
N GLU A 207 -4.73 -6.43 -19.78
CA GLU A 207 -5.05 -7.78 -20.29
C GLU A 207 -5.86 -7.72 -21.59
N LYS A 208 -6.85 -6.83 -21.69
CA LYS A 208 -7.62 -6.63 -22.93
C LYS A 208 -6.76 -6.06 -24.06
N LYS A 209 -5.79 -5.18 -23.78
CA LYS A 209 -4.85 -4.70 -24.79
C LYS A 209 -3.93 -5.83 -25.27
N SER A 210 -3.37 -6.62 -24.36
CA SER A 210 -2.55 -7.78 -24.68
C SER A 210 -3.31 -8.80 -25.52
N GLN A 211 -4.55 -9.15 -25.14
CA GLN A 211 -5.39 -10.05 -25.93
C GLN A 211 -5.70 -9.48 -27.32
N ARG A 212 -6.02 -8.19 -27.43
CA ARG A 212 -6.24 -7.56 -28.75
C ARG A 212 -4.97 -7.61 -29.62
N LYS A 213 -3.77 -7.46 -29.05
CA LYS A 213 -2.50 -7.59 -29.78
C LYS A 213 -2.32 -9.03 -30.27
N ILE A 214 -2.65 -10.04 -29.47
CA ILE A 214 -2.69 -11.46 -29.90
C ILE A 214 -3.69 -11.66 -31.05
N ASP A 215 -4.90 -11.12 -30.95
CA ASP A 215 -5.92 -11.26 -31.99
C ASP A 215 -5.47 -10.62 -33.31
N VAL A 216 -4.82 -9.45 -33.25
CA VAL A 216 -4.23 -8.76 -34.41
C VAL A 216 -3.08 -9.57 -34.99
N PHE A 217 -2.20 -10.12 -34.14
CA PHE A 217 -1.12 -10.99 -34.56
C PHE A 217 -1.66 -12.18 -35.36
N ASN A 218 -2.58 -12.95 -34.79
CA ASN A 218 -3.17 -14.13 -35.44
C ASN A 218 -3.82 -13.76 -36.77
N LYS A 219 -4.62 -12.69 -36.80
CA LYS A 219 -5.26 -12.19 -38.02
C LYS A 219 -4.26 -11.82 -39.12
N ILE A 220 -3.11 -11.24 -38.77
CA ILE A 220 -2.07 -10.89 -39.74
C ILE A 220 -1.32 -12.15 -40.20
N MET A 221 -1.03 -13.07 -39.29
CA MET A 221 -0.29 -14.30 -39.61
C MET A 221 -1.11 -15.28 -40.46
N ASP A 222 -2.43 -15.32 -40.32
CA ASP A 222 -3.33 -16.14 -41.15
C ASP A 222 -3.57 -15.56 -42.54
N ALA A 223 -3.31 -14.27 -42.74
CA ALA A 223 -3.53 -13.63 -44.03
C ALA A 223 -2.56 -14.17 -45.09
N ALA A 224 -3.06 -14.35 -46.32
CA ALA A 224 -2.22 -14.70 -47.46
C ALA A 224 -1.19 -13.59 -47.71
N ASP A 225 0.09 -13.97 -47.76
CA ASP A 225 1.17 -13.04 -48.07
C ASP A 225 1.52 -13.09 -49.56
N ARG A 226 1.37 -11.95 -50.24
CA ARG A 226 1.74 -11.79 -51.66
C ARG A 226 2.94 -10.88 -51.85
N THR A 227 3.55 -10.44 -50.75
CA THR A 227 4.73 -9.58 -50.78
C THR A 227 6.00 -10.40 -50.94
N LYS A 228 7.01 -9.80 -51.57
CA LYS A 228 8.32 -10.41 -51.69
C LYS A 228 9.06 -10.20 -50.36
N ASN A 229 9.28 -11.26 -49.62
CA ASN A 229 9.99 -11.24 -48.33
C ASN A 229 11.41 -11.79 -48.49
N HIS A 230 12.36 -11.21 -47.75
CA HIS A 230 13.72 -11.74 -47.69
C HIS A 230 13.84 -12.93 -46.74
N ILE A 231 13.02 -12.92 -45.68
CA ILE A 231 13.00 -13.95 -44.64
C ILE A 231 11.54 -14.35 -44.41
N SER A 232 11.30 -15.66 -44.39
CA SER A 232 10.07 -16.28 -43.96
C SER A 232 10.37 -17.62 -43.31
N PHE A 233 9.69 -17.93 -42.23
CA PHE A 233 9.82 -19.21 -41.54
C PHE A 233 8.47 -19.65 -41.01
N THR A 234 8.34 -20.95 -40.78
CA THR A 234 7.15 -21.54 -40.16
C THR A 234 7.42 -21.72 -38.67
N PHE A 235 6.53 -21.20 -37.84
CA PHE A 235 6.55 -21.40 -36.40
C PHE A 235 5.16 -21.83 -35.95
N LYS A 236 5.09 -23.03 -35.33
CA LYS A 236 3.82 -23.74 -35.09
C LYS A 236 3.05 -23.86 -36.42
N ASP A 237 1.80 -23.41 -36.46
CA ASP A 237 0.94 -23.45 -37.64
C ASP A 237 1.00 -22.15 -38.47
N TYR A 238 1.82 -21.17 -38.07
CA TYR A 238 1.90 -19.87 -38.74
C TYR A 238 3.08 -19.79 -39.71
N THR A 239 2.83 -19.20 -40.88
CA THR A 239 3.89 -18.72 -41.77
C THR A 239 4.19 -17.26 -41.46
N ILE A 240 5.29 -17.05 -40.73
CA ILE A 240 5.77 -15.74 -40.30
C ILE A 240 6.71 -15.19 -41.36
N SER A 241 6.45 -13.96 -41.82
CA SER A 241 7.26 -13.27 -42.81
C SER A 241 7.63 -11.86 -42.32
N GLU A 242 8.69 -11.29 -42.90
CA GLU A 242 9.15 -9.94 -42.59
C GLU A 242 8.04 -8.88 -42.75
N SER A 243 7.27 -8.94 -43.84
CA SER A 243 6.18 -7.99 -44.10
C SER A 243 5.04 -8.12 -43.09
N LYS A 244 4.69 -9.35 -42.70
CA LYS A 244 3.67 -9.62 -41.67
C LYS A 244 4.10 -9.09 -40.30
N LEU A 245 5.35 -9.34 -39.90
CA LEU A 245 5.89 -8.82 -38.64
C LEU A 245 5.93 -7.29 -38.62
N LYS A 246 6.40 -6.65 -39.71
CA LYS A 246 6.37 -5.19 -39.84
C LYS A 246 4.97 -4.62 -39.74
N LYS A 247 3.99 -5.30 -40.37
CA LYS A 247 2.58 -4.90 -40.29
C LYS A 247 2.05 -5.02 -38.86
N PHE A 248 2.34 -6.13 -38.18
CA PHE A 248 1.97 -6.34 -36.78
C PHE A 248 2.54 -5.25 -35.87
N VAL A 249 3.84 -4.97 -35.96
CA VAL A 249 4.48 -3.93 -35.13
C VAL A 249 3.83 -2.56 -35.36
N LYS A 250 3.54 -2.19 -36.61
CA LYS A 250 2.87 -0.93 -36.94
C LYS A 250 1.45 -0.85 -36.37
N GLU A 251 0.65 -1.91 -36.50
CA GLU A 251 -0.71 -1.94 -35.95
C GLU A 251 -0.69 -1.91 -34.42
N SER A 252 0.22 -2.66 -33.79
CA SER A 252 0.44 -2.65 -32.34
C SER A 252 0.86 -1.27 -31.82
N TRP A 253 1.75 -0.58 -32.53
CA TRP A 253 2.20 0.78 -32.20
C TRP A 253 1.05 1.80 -32.23
N VAL A 254 0.19 1.73 -33.24
CA VAL A 254 -0.99 2.59 -33.36
C VAL A 254 -2.04 2.27 -32.29
N MET A 255 -2.19 0.99 -31.90
CA MET A 255 -3.09 0.58 -30.82
C MET A 255 -2.70 1.17 -29.46
N ASP A 256 -1.40 1.44 -29.26
CA ASP A 256 -0.89 2.12 -28.08
C ASP A 256 -1.06 3.66 -28.15
N GLY A 257 -1.70 4.16 -29.21
CA GLY A 257 -2.01 5.58 -29.40
C GLY A 257 -0.94 6.39 -30.11
N ASN A 258 0.11 5.73 -30.62
CA ASN A 258 1.23 6.40 -31.27
C ASN A 258 0.99 6.59 -32.77
N ASP A 259 1.68 7.57 -33.37
CA ASP A 259 1.64 7.77 -34.82
C ASP A 259 2.49 6.70 -35.53
N LYS A 260 1.94 6.07 -36.56
CA LYS A 260 2.65 5.06 -37.38
C LYS A 260 3.90 5.64 -38.06
N ASP A 261 3.88 6.94 -38.36
CA ASP A 261 4.95 7.64 -39.07
C ASP A 261 6.06 8.08 -38.10
N SER A 262 5.87 7.89 -36.79
CA SER A 262 6.88 8.13 -35.77
C SER A 262 7.91 7.00 -35.64
N ILE A 263 7.76 5.90 -36.39
CA ILE A 263 8.64 4.72 -36.31
C ILE A 263 9.90 4.94 -37.16
N ASP A 264 11.07 4.95 -36.52
CA ASP A 264 12.38 5.04 -37.17
C ASP A 264 12.99 3.64 -37.39
N ILE A 265 13.14 2.85 -36.32
CA ILE A 265 13.74 1.52 -36.36
C ILE A 265 12.82 0.50 -35.69
N ILE A 266 12.73 -0.70 -36.27
CA ILE A 266 12.05 -1.86 -35.67
C ILE A 266 13.09 -2.95 -35.46
N ASN A 267 13.26 -3.43 -34.22
CA ASN A 267 14.00 -4.64 -33.92
C ASN A 267 13.02 -5.73 -33.45
N LEU A 268 13.27 -6.96 -33.86
CA LEU A 268 12.43 -8.12 -33.55
C LEU A 268 13.32 -9.27 -33.09
N ASN A 269 12.89 -9.95 -32.03
CA ASN A 269 13.50 -11.17 -31.51
C ASN A 269 12.39 -12.21 -31.26
N VAL A 270 12.65 -13.45 -31.67
CA VAL A 270 11.72 -14.57 -31.46
C VAL A 270 12.47 -15.60 -30.63
N ASP A 271 12.03 -15.78 -29.39
CA ASP A 271 12.51 -16.85 -28.53
C ASP A 271 11.65 -18.10 -28.75
N ILE A 272 12.29 -19.12 -29.33
CA ILE A 272 11.66 -20.39 -29.67
C ILE A 272 11.41 -21.26 -28.42
N GLU A 273 12.28 -21.17 -27.41
CA GLU A 273 12.16 -22.00 -26.20
C GLU A 273 11.00 -21.53 -25.32
N SER A 274 10.88 -20.21 -25.15
CA SER A 274 9.80 -19.61 -24.37
C SER A 274 8.55 -19.26 -25.20
N SER A 275 8.58 -19.50 -26.52
CA SER A 275 7.52 -19.11 -27.46
C SER A 275 7.14 -17.62 -27.33
N LYS A 276 8.15 -16.75 -27.19
CA LYS A 276 7.96 -15.32 -27.03
C LYS A 276 8.38 -14.54 -28.28
N LEU A 277 7.59 -13.55 -28.62
CA LEU A 277 7.94 -12.50 -29.58
C LEU A 277 8.25 -11.22 -28.81
N GLU A 278 9.48 -10.75 -28.93
CA GLU A 278 9.94 -9.48 -28.40
C GLU A 278 10.16 -8.52 -29.57
N TRP A 279 9.76 -7.27 -29.42
CA TRP A 279 10.08 -6.24 -30.39
C TRP A 279 10.39 -4.92 -29.71
N SER A 280 11.21 -4.11 -30.36
CA SER A 280 11.42 -2.73 -29.95
C SER A 280 11.24 -1.78 -31.12
N VAL A 281 10.66 -0.63 -30.82
CA VAL A 281 10.46 0.48 -31.74
C VAL A 281 11.32 1.63 -31.25
N LYS A 282 12.23 2.10 -32.11
CA LYS A 282 12.85 3.40 -31.94
C LYS A 282 11.96 4.43 -32.61
N ASP A 283 11.54 5.44 -31.87
CA ASP A 283 10.80 6.54 -32.47
C ASP A 283 11.72 7.61 -33.08
N THR A 284 11.13 8.53 -33.86
CA THR A 284 11.84 9.66 -34.48
C THR A 284 12.47 10.63 -33.48
N SER A 285 12.07 10.60 -32.20
CA SER A 285 12.70 11.39 -31.13
C SER A 285 13.97 10.73 -30.59
N GLY A 286 14.16 9.45 -30.90
CA GLY A 286 15.30 8.65 -30.48
C GLY A 286 15.03 7.77 -29.25
N GLU A 287 13.81 7.79 -28.71
CA GLU A 287 13.40 6.95 -27.57
C GLU A 287 13.15 5.51 -28.03
N MET A 288 13.56 4.55 -27.19
CA MET A 288 13.43 3.11 -27.44
C MET A 288 12.28 2.54 -26.60
N HIS A 289 11.29 1.97 -27.27
CA HIS A 289 10.12 1.33 -26.66
C HIS A 289 10.19 -0.17 -26.88
N SER A 290 10.18 -0.95 -25.80
CA SER A 290 10.30 -2.42 -25.85
C SER A 290 9.00 -3.10 -25.44
N PHE A 291 8.68 -4.18 -26.12
CA PHE A 291 7.45 -4.93 -25.96
C PHE A 291 7.71 -6.42 -26.07
N GLU A 292 6.89 -7.22 -25.40
CA GLU A 292 6.90 -8.67 -25.53
C GLU A 292 5.48 -9.23 -25.55
N MET A 293 5.31 -10.39 -26.17
CA MET A 293 4.09 -11.19 -26.10
C MET A 293 4.43 -12.68 -26.27
N GLU A 294 3.54 -13.53 -25.79
CA GLU A 294 3.59 -14.98 -26.03
C GLU A 294 2.84 -15.32 -27.33
N ILE A 295 3.42 -16.18 -28.17
CA ILE A 295 2.91 -16.59 -29.49
C ILE A 295 2.87 -18.11 -29.66
#